data_AF-A0A259HXA2-F1
#
_entry.id   AF-A0A259HXA2-F1
#
_cell.length_a   1.000
_cell.length_b   1.000
_cell.length_c   1.000
_cell.angle_alpha   90.00
_cell.angle_beta   90.00
_cell.angle_gamma   90.00
#
_symmetry.space_group_name_H-M   'P 1'
#
loop_
_entity.id
_entity.type
_entity.pdbx_description
1 polymer ?
#
loop_
_entity_poly.entity_id
_entity_poly.type
_entity_poly.pdbx_seq_one_letter_code
_entity_poly.pdbx_strand_id
1 'polypeptide(L)'
;MRFIKLILISVVALFVLMLFFSILMPSTVLVSRAIDINAPIDSIRYRVSDLNQWVYWVKGMRSNNVMIESAKKAQLGNSTVTVLAITDSSVVMNWETNSSALQKSTMRLISHPGTTVSTVQWQFEQHLKWYPWEKLGSFMNDKILGPMMEQNLLNLKHWSENQPVDLSTQLQ
;
A
#
# COMPACT_ATOMS: atom_id res chain seq x y z
N MET A 1 30.25 -34.79 26.41
CA MET A 1 29.18 -34.15 27.20
C MET A 1 29.40 -32.65 27.49
N ARG A 2 30.62 -32.16 27.72
CA ARG A 2 30.87 -30.72 27.95
C ARG A 2 30.55 -29.84 26.72
N PHE A 3 31.00 -30.24 25.53
CA PHE A 3 30.73 -29.50 24.29
C PHE A 3 29.25 -29.48 23.89
N ILE A 4 28.52 -30.59 24.06
CA ILE A 4 27.07 -30.65 23.80
C ILE A 4 26.32 -29.69 24.73
N LYS A 5 26.69 -29.64 26.02
CA LYS A 5 26.11 -28.68 26.97
C LYS A 5 26.41 -27.23 26.55
N LEU A 6 27.62 -26.93 26.09
CA LEU A 6 27.99 -25.58 25.61
C LEU A 6 27.23 -25.19 24.34
N ILE A 7 27.10 -26.10 23.36
CA ILE A 7 26.30 -25.86 22.15
C ILE A 7 24.84 -25.60 22.52
N LEU A 8 24.27 -26.43 23.41
CA LEU A 8 22.89 -26.25 23.86
C LEU A 8 22.69 -24.88 24.56
N ILE A 9 23.61 -24.49 25.45
CA ILE A 9 23.56 -23.18 26.12
C ILE A 9 23.66 -22.04 25.08
N SER A 10 24.52 -22.18 24.08
CA SER A 10 24.66 -21.18 23.01
C SER A 10 23.40 -21.04 22.16
N VAL A 11 22.75 -22.15 21.79
CA VAL A 11 21.49 -22.12 21.03
C VAL A 11 20.38 -21.51 21.87
N VAL A 12 20.29 -21.85 23.15
CA VAL A 12 19.30 -21.26 24.08
C VAL A 12 19.56 -19.76 24.25
N ALA A 13 20.81 -19.34 24.45
CA ALA A 13 21.17 -17.93 24.57
C ALA A 13 20.83 -17.13 23.29
N LEU A 14 21.11 -17.70 22.11
CA LEU A 14 20.73 -17.10 20.83
C LEU A 14 19.21 -16.97 20.69
N PHE A 15 18.46 -18.01 21.08
CA PHE A 15 17.01 -18.00 21.03
C PHE A 15 16.41 -16.95 21.97
N VAL A 16 16.95 -16.83 23.19
CA VAL A 16 16.56 -15.80 24.15
C VAL A 16 16.84 -14.40 23.60
N LEU A 17 18.03 -14.15 23.03
CA LEU A 17 18.35 -12.89 22.36
C LEU A 17 17.36 -12.57 21.23
N MET A 18 17.05 -13.55 20.39
CA MET A 18 16.10 -13.39 19.28
C MET A 18 14.69 -13.04 19.78
N LEU A 19 14.24 -13.64 20.89
CA LEU A 19 12.97 -13.30 21.54
C LEU A 19 12.97 -11.88 22.11
N PHE A 20 14.04 -11.47 22.79
CA PHE A 20 14.19 -10.12 23.33
C PHE A 20 14.11 -9.07 22.20
N PHE A 21 14.83 -9.27 21.11
CA PHE A 21 14.74 -8.38 19.94
C PHE A 21 13.35 -8.37 19.31
N SER A 22 12.67 -9.52 19.27
CA SER A 22 11.30 -9.57 18.75
C SER A 22 10.33 -8.80 19.63
N ILE A 23 10.43 -8.87 20.96
CA ILE A 23 9.56 -8.10 21.86
C ILE A 23 9.77 -6.59 21.68
N LEU A 24 10.99 -6.16 21.38
CA LEU A 24 11.30 -4.74 21.19
C LEU A 24 10.80 -4.17 19.86
N MET A 25 10.63 -5.00 18.83
CA MET A 25 10.15 -4.53 17.53
C MET A 25 8.62 -4.30 17.51
N PRO A 26 8.14 -3.19 16.92
CA PRO A 26 6.71 -2.95 16.76
C PRO A 26 6.05 -4.07 15.93
N SER A 27 4.77 -4.34 16.20
CA SER A 27 3.98 -5.33 15.48
C SER A 27 3.32 -4.77 14.21
N THR A 28 3.44 -3.46 13.96
CA THR A 28 2.89 -2.79 12.79
C THR A 28 4.01 -2.34 11.86
N VAL A 29 3.84 -2.62 10.58
CA VAL A 29 4.69 -2.08 9.53
C VAL A 29 3.85 -1.24 8.59
N LEU A 30 4.32 -0.02 8.36
CA LEU A 30 3.69 0.97 7.51
C LEU A 30 4.65 1.33 6.38
N VAL A 31 4.21 1.10 5.16
CA VAL A 31 4.91 1.54 3.94
C VAL A 31 4.09 2.66 3.35
N SER A 32 4.68 3.83 3.15
CA SER A 32 3.99 4.96 2.53
C SER A 32 4.87 5.68 1.51
N ARG A 33 4.23 6.08 0.41
CA ARG A 33 4.81 6.93 -0.64
C ARG A 33 3.82 8.04 -0.97
N ALA A 34 4.32 9.22 -1.30
CA ALA A 34 3.51 10.35 -1.69
C ALA A 34 4.11 11.04 -2.92
N ILE A 35 3.26 11.64 -3.74
CA ILE A 35 3.67 12.43 -4.89
C ILE A 35 2.72 13.61 -5.08
N ASP A 36 3.26 14.72 -5.57
CA ASP A 36 2.48 15.87 -6.00
C ASP A 36 2.06 15.73 -7.46
N ILE A 37 0.77 15.89 -7.70
CA ILE A 37 0.13 15.77 -9.01
C ILE A 37 -0.51 17.11 -9.34
N ASN A 38 -0.18 17.68 -10.50
CA ASN A 38 -0.78 18.89 -11.02
C ASN A 38 -2.13 18.58 -11.71
N ALA A 39 -3.11 18.14 -10.92
CA ALA A 39 -4.47 17.89 -11.37
C ALA A 39 -5.50 18.17 -10.25
N PRO A 40 -6.76 18.50 -10.60
CA PRO A 40 -7.82 18.70 -9.63
C PRO A 40 -8.03 17.47 -8.73
N ILE A 41 -8.20 17.71 -7.43
CA ILE A 41 -8.35 16.66 -6.41
C ILE A 41 -9.53 15.73 -6.71
N ASP A 42 -10.61 16.24 -7.30
CA ASP A 42 -11.81 15.44 -7.63
C ASP A 42 -11.54 14.43 -8.75
N SER A 43 -10.75 14.82 -9.76
CA SER A 43 -10.34 13.91 -10.84
C SER A 43 -9.46 12.79 -10.30
N ILE A 44 -8.50 13.16 -9.45
CA ILE A 44 -7.62 12.19 -8.78
C ILE A 44 -8.47 11.26 -7.90
N ARG A 45 -9.40 11.79 -7.09
CA ARG A 45 -10.29 11.03 -6.20
C ARG A 45 -11.07 9.97 -6.98
N TYR A 46 -11.64 10.34 -8.13
CA TYR A 46 -12.31 9.40 -9.01
C TYR A 46 -11.38 8.26 -9.45
N ARG A 47 -10.17 8.58 -9.92
CA ARG A 47 -9.18 7.60 -10.41
C ARG A 47 -8.65 6.63 -9.34
N VAL A 48 -8.59 7.09 -8.08
CA VAL A 48 -8.11 6.25 -6.97
C VAL A 48 -9.22 5.45 -6.30
N SER A 49 -10.45 5.97 -6.28
CA SER A 49 -11.59 5.33 -5.60
C SER A 49 -12.31 4.27 -6.44
N ASP A 50 -12.23 4.36 -7.77
CA ASP A 50 -12.82 3.39 -8.68
C ASP A 50 -11.76 2.38 -9.16
N LEU A 51 -11.90 1.12 -8.74
CA LEU A 51 -10.99 0.04 -9.11
C LEU A 51 -10.93 -0.22 -10.63
N ASN A 52 -11.96 0.17 -11.40
CA ASN A 52 -11.90 0.11 -12.87
C ASN A 52 -10.83 1.04 -13.45
N GLN A 53 -10.55 2.15 -12.76
CA GLN A 53 -9.56 3.14 -13.20
C GLN A 53 -8.12 2.70 -12.92
N TRP A 54 -7.93 1.73 -12.03
CA TRP A 54 -6.60 1.22 -11.67
C TRP A 54 -5.88 0.54 -12.84
N VAL A 55 -6.63 0.07 -13.84
CA VAL A 55 -6.11 -0.50 -15.09
C VAL A 55 -5.16 0.44 -15.82
N TYR A 56 -5.31 1.76 -15.63
CA TYR A 56 -4.51 2.77 -16.33
C TYR A 56 -3.20 3.13 -15.62
N TRP A 57 -3.13 2.97 -14.29
CA TRP A 57 -2.01 3.51 -13.52
C TRP A 57 -1.34 2.50 -12.58
N VAL A 58 -2.05 1.44 -12.16
CA VAL A 58 -1.48 0.36 -11.35
C VAL A 58 -0.94 -0.73 -12.26
N LYS A 59 0.37 -0.98 -12.17
CA LYS A 59 1.03 -2.05 -12.92
C LYS A 59 0.49 -3.41 -12.50
N GLY A 60 0.16 -4.26 -13.47
CA GLY A 60 -0.34 -5.63 -13.24
C GLY A 60 -1.86 -5.78 -13.28
N MET A 61 -2.63 -4.68 -13.29
CA MET A 61 -4.10 -4.70 -13.37
C MET A 61 -4.65 -5.27 -14.70
N ARG A 62 -3.84 -5.29 -15.76
CA ARG A 62 -4.21 -5.86 -17.08
C ARG A 62 -3.84 -7.34 -17.23
N SER A 63 -3.35 -7.99 -16.18
CA SER A 63 -2.99 -9.40 -16.24
C SER A 63 -4.21 -10.31 -16.15
N ASN A 64 -4.14 -11.51 -16.73
CA ASN A 64 -5.24 -12.49 -16.73
C ASN A 64 -5.66 -12.94 -15.32
N ASN A 65 -4.85 -12.64 -14.30
CA ASN A 65 -5.12 -12.99 -12.91
C ASN A 65 -5.94 -11.91 -12.17
N VAL A 66 -6.38 -10.86 -12.86
CA VAL A 66 -7.16 -9.77 -12.28
C VAL A 66 -8.60 -9.84 -12.76
N MET A 67 -9.54 -9.92 -11.82
CA MET A 67 -10.98 -9.88 -12.09
C MET A 67 -11.59 -8.73 -11.29
N ILE A 68 -12.04 -7.69 -11.99
CA ILE A 68 -12.73 -6.55 -11.36
C ILE A 68 -14.21 -6.90 -11.27
N GLU A 69 -14.71 -7.15 -10.07
CA GLU A 69 -16.13 -7.46 -9.84
C GLU A 69 -16.98 -6.17 -9.87
N SER A 70 -16.44 -5.07 -9.33
CA SER A 70 -17.09 -3.76 -9.31
C SER A 70 -16.07 -2.65 -9.06
N ALA A 71 -16.53 -1.38 -9.13
CA ALA A 71 -15.72 -0.22 -8.76
C ALA A 71 -15.15 -0.28 -7.33
N LYS A 72 -15.72 -1.11 -6.44
CA LYS A 72 -15.31 -1.23 -5.03
C LYS A 72 -14.68 -2.58 -4.68
N LYS A 73 -14.71 -3.58 -5.57
CA LYS A 73 -14.17 -4.91 -5.28
C LYS A 73 -13.49 -5.52 -6.49
N ALA A 74 -12.27 -6.00 -6.32
CA ALA A 74 -11.51 -6.69 -7.37
C ALA A 74 -10.66 -7.82 -6.78
N GLN A 75 -10.57 -8.94 -7.51
CA GLN A 75 -9.64 -10.02 -7.23
C GLN A 75 -8.35 -9.80 -8.03
N LEU A 76 -7.21 -9.73 -7.35
CA LEU A 76 -5.87 -9.59 -7.91
C LEU A 76 -5.06 -10.83 -7.53
N GLY A 77 -5.05 -11.84 -8.40
CA GLY A 77 -4.40 -13.12 -8.14
C GLY A 77 -4.96 -13.80 -6.89
N ASN A 78 -4.15 -13.90 -5.84
CA ASN A 78 -4.53 -14.51 -4.57
C ASN A 78 -5.04 -13.51 -3.52
N SER A 79 -5.26 -12.25 -3.92
CA SER A 79 -5.68 -11.17 -3.03
C SER A 79 -6.97 -10.52 -3.51
N THR A 80 -7.94 -10.34 -2.63
CA THR A 80 -9.16 -9.56 -2.86
C THR A 80 -8.97 -8.16 -2.29
N VAL A 81 -9.20 -7.14 -3.12
CA VAL A 81 -9.21 -5.74 -2.71
C VAL A 81 -10.64 -5.27 -2.58
N THR A 82 -10.99 -4.68 -1.43
CA THR A 82 -12.32 -4.12 -1.17
C THR A 82 -12.19 -2.68 -0.66
N VAL A 83 -12.89 -1.75 -1.31
CA VAL A 83 -13.01 -0.35 -0.87
C VAL A 83 -14.00 -0.28 0.29
N LEU A 84 -13.53 0.14 1.46
CA LEU A 84 -14.32 0.23 2.69
C LEU A 84 -14.97 1.60 2.85
N ALA A 85 -14.21 2.67 2.61
CA ALA A 85 -14.68 4.03 2.80
C ALA A 85 -14.05 4.97 1.76
N ILE A 86 -14.85 5.91 1.27
CA ILE A 86 -14.43 7.00 0.39
C ILE A 86 -14.89 8.28 1.06
N THR A 87 -13.96 9.18 1.35
CA THR A 87 -14.19 10.53 1.86
C THR A 87 -13.56 11.55 0.92
N ASP A 88 -13.78 12.84 1.19
CA ASP A 88 -13.23 13.91 0.35
C ASP A 88 -11.70 13.90 0.30
N SER A 89 -11.05 13.44 1.38
CA SER A 89 -9.59 13.44 1.56
C SER A 89 -8.97 12.05 1.69
N SER A 90 -9.75 10.96 1.65
CA SER A 90 -9.19 9.62 1.80
C SER A 90 -10.02 8.50 1.16
N VAL A 91 -9.34 7.46 0.71
CA VAL A 91 -9.92 6.20 0.26
C VAL A 91 -9.29 5.08 1.07
N VAL A 92 -10.11 4.41 1.88
CA VAL A 92 -9.69 3.28 2.72
C VAL A 92 -10.09 1.99 2.04
N MET A 93 -9.13 1.08 1.93
CA MET A 93 -9.26 -0.21 1.28
C MET A 93 -8.70 -1.31 2.18
N ASN A 94 -9.24 -2.50 1.99
CA ASN A 94 -8.75 -3.70 2.63
C ASN A 94 -8.26 -4.68 1.57
N TRP A 95 -7.10 -5.28 1.83
CA TRP A 95 -6.49 -6.31 1.01
C TRP A 95 -6.50 -7.60 1.80
N GLU A 96 -7.28 -8.57 1.35
CA GLU A 96 -7.39 -9.88 1.97
C GLU A 96 -6.77 -10.92 1.05
N THR A 97 -5.83 -11.71 1.58
CA THR A 97 -5.26 -12.84 0.84
C THR A 97 -6.07 -14.11 1.06
N ASN A 98 -6.00 -15.08 0.15
CA ASN A 98 -6.60 -16.41 0.36
C ASN A 98 -6.11 -17.12 1.65
N SER A 99 -4.94 -16.72 2.18
CA SER A 99 -4.41 -17.17 3.47
C SER A 99 -4.95 -16.39 4.68
N SER A 100 -5.98 -15.57 4.50
CA SER A 100 -6.60 -14.70 5.51
C SER A 100 -5.66 -13.66 6.13
N ALA A 101 -4.51 -13.38 5.49
CA ALA A 101 -3.70 -12.23 5.86
C ALA A 101 -4.39 -10.95 5.37
N LEU A 102 -4.58 -10.01 6.29
CA LEU A 102 -5.32 -8.78 6.07
C LEU A 102 -4.36 -7.59 6.14
N GLN A 103 -4.42 -6.73 5.13
CA GLN A 103 -3.62 -5.51 5.01
C GLN A 103 -4.54 -4.33 4.73
N LYS A 104 -4.35 -3.24 5.48
CA LYS A 104 -5.13 -2.02 5.30
C LYS A 104 -4.36 -1.09 4.36
N SER A 105 -5.00 -0.68 3.28
CA SER A 105 -4.47 0.31 2.35
C SER A 105 -5.25 1.60 2.51
N THR A 106 -4.57 2.73 2.68
CA THR A 106 -5.24 4.04 2.75
C THR A 106 -4.56 5.01 1.80
N MET A 107 -5.31 5.50 0.83
CA MET A 107 -4.89 6.62 0.00
C MET A 107 -5.42 7.91 0.63
N ARG A 108 -4.55 8.89 0.82
CA ARG A 108 -4.90 10.23 1.29
C ARG A 108 -4.67 11.23 0.17
N LEU A 109 -5.58 12.19 0.09
CA LEU A 109 -5.68 13.20 -0.93
C LEU A 109 -5.64 14.54 -0.22
N ILE A 110 -4.60 15.34 -0.48
CA ILE A 110 -4.37 16.63 0.15
C ILE A 110 -4.34 17.68 -0.95
N SER A 111 -5.35 18.56 -0.97
CA SER A 111 -5.38 19.69 -1.90
C SER A 111 -4.57 20.87 -1.36
N HIS A 112 -3.91 21.61 -2.25
CA HIS A 112 -3.22 22.85 -1.90
C HIS A 112 -4.07 24.05 -2.32
N PRO A 113 -4.66 24.80 -1.37
CA PRO A 113 -5.49 25.96 -1.68
C PRO A 113 -4.74 26.96 -2.58
N GLY A 114 -5.41 27.44 -3.63
CA GLY A 114 -4.82 28.41 -4.57
C GLY A 114 -3.94 27.82 -5.65
N THR A 115 -3.80 26.48 -5.73
CA THR A 115 -3.08 25.81 -6.82
C THR A 115 -3.90 24.63 -7.37
N THR A 116 -3.57 24.18 -8.58
CA THR A 116 -4.08 22.92 -9.15
C THR A 116 -3.28 21.70 -8.68
N VAL A 117 -2.39 21.86 -7.70
CA VAL A 117 -1.52 20.80 -7.20
C VAL A 117 -2.17 20.08 -6.02
N SER A 118 -2.15 18.75 -6.09
CA SER A 118 -2.70 17.86 -5.08
C SER A 118 -1.65 16.82 -4.70
N THR A 119 -1.42 16.58 -3.41
CA THR A 119 -0.58 15.47 -2.96
C THR A 119 -1.42 14.22 -2.80
N VAL A 120 -0.97 13.15 -3.43
CA VAL A 120 -1.54 11.81 -3.26
C VAL A 120 -0.56 10.99 -2.45
N GLN A 121 -0.99 10.56 -1.26
CA GLN A 121 -0.24 9.64 -0.43
C GLN A 121 -0.90 8.26 -0.47
N TRP A 122 -0.15 7.22 -0.79
CA TRP A 122 -0.60 5.84 -0.65
C TRP A 122 0.14 5.21 0.52
N GLN A 123 -0.60 4.59 1.44
CA GLN A 123 -0.03 3.84 2.56
C GLN A 123 -0.59 2.41 2.61
N PHE A 124 0.27 1.47 2.96
CA PHE A 124 -0.09 0.10 3.34
C PHE A 124 0.32 -0.13 4.78
N GLU A 125 -0.62 -0.62 5.57
CA GLU A 125 -0.44 -0.99 6.97
C GLU A 125 -0.69 -2.50 7.11
N GLN A 126 0.29 -3.19 7.67
CA GLN A 126 0.21 -4.61 7.96
C GLN A 126 0.54 -4.88 9.43
N HIS A 127 -0.29 -5.69 10.07
CA HIS A 127 0.02 -6.28 11.37
C HIS A 127 0.82 -7.57 11.17
N LEU A 128 2.02 -7.61 11.72
CA LEU A 128 2.89 -8.79 11.74
C LEU A 128 2.62 -9.63 12.98
N LYS A 129 2.79 -10.95 12.87
CA LYS A 129 2.77 -11.80 14.07
C LYS A 129 4.06 -11.59 14.87
N TRP A 130 4.05 -12.09 16.10
CA TRP A 130 5.14 -11.91 17.07
C TRP A 130 6.44 -12.63 16.68
N TYR A 131 6.42 -13.50 15.67
CA TYR A 131 7.56 -14.34 15.33
C TYR A 131 8.72 -13.54 14.70
N PRO A 132 9.96 -13.75 15.14
CA PRO A 132 11.12 -13.00 14.65
C PRO A 132 11.33 -13.07 13.13
N TRP A 133 11.09 -14.23 12.51
CA TRP A 133 11.26 -14.42 11.06
C TRP A 133 10.26 -13.64 10.22
N GLU A 134 9.02 -13.45 10.71
CA GLU A 134 8.03 -12.62 10.00
C GLU A 134 8.42 -11.14 10.00
N LYS A 135 9.03 -10.67 11.10
CA LYS A 135 9.55 -9.29 11.19
C LYS A 135 10.68 -9.04 10.21
N LEU A 136 11.61 -9.98 10.07
CA LEU A 136 12.68 -9.89 9.07
C LEU A 136 12.14 -9.86 7.63
N GLY A 137 11.14 -10.70 7.33
CA GLY A 137 10.48 -10.72 6.02
C GLY A 137 9.78 -9.40 5.67
N SER A 138 9.26 -8.69 6.67
CA SER A 138 8.59 -7.41 6.45
C SER A 138 9.51 -6.31 5.92
N PHE A 139 10.76 -6.23 6.40
CA PHE A 139 11.75 -5.28 5.87
C PHE A 139 12.09 -5.54 4.40
N MET A 140 12.15 -6.81 3.98
CA MET A 140 12.35 -7.15 2.58
C MET A 140 11.13 -6.78 1.74
N ASN A 141 9.92 -6.97 2.29
CA ASN A 141 8.69 -6.59 1.61
C ASN A 141 8.59 -5.07 1.40
N ASP A 142 8.95 -4.24 2.38
CA ASP A 142 9.00 -2.77 2.23
C ASP A 142 9.92 -2.34 1.07
N LYS A 143 11.10 -2.96 0.95
CA LYS A 143 12.03 -2.67 -0.16
C LYS A 143 11.48 -3.01 -1.55
N ILE A 144 10.51 -3.91 -1.66
CA ILE A 144 9.86 -4.29 -2.92
C ILE A 144 8.60 -3.45 -3.13
N LEU A 145 7.77 -3.32 -2.10
CA LEU A 145 6.49 -2.63 -2.14
C LEU A 145 6.67 -1.12 -2.32
N GLY A 146 7.63 -0.52 -1.64
CA GLY A 146 7.93 0.92 -1.70
C GLY A 146 8.18 1.42 -3.13
N PRO A 147 9.18 0.87 -3.85
CA PRO A 147 9.44 1.24 -5.26
C PRO A 147 8.26 0.97 -6.19
N MET A 148 7.51 -0.12 -5.96
CA MET A 148 6.30 -0.41 -6.74
C MET A 148 5.22 0.64 -6.54
N MET A 149 4.98 1.06 -5.30
CA MET A 149 4.02 2.12 -4.98
C MET A 149 4.42 3.45 -5.62
N GLU A 150 5.70 3.81 -5.51
CA GLU A 150 6.24 5.02 -6.12
C GLU A 150 6.06 5.01 -7.64
N GLN A 151 6.37 3.89 -8.31
CA GLN A 151 6.15 3.75 -9.75
C GLN A 151 4.67 3.85 -10.13
N ASN A 152 3.76 3.24 -9.35
CA ASN A 152 2.33 3.36 -9.62
C ASN A 152 1.84 4.80 -9.42
N LEU A 153 2.30 5.50 -8.38
CA LEU A 153 1.99 6.92 -8.15
C LEU A 153 2.54 7.81 -9.27
N LEU A 154 3.72 7.51 -9.81
CA LEU A 154 4.26 8.18 -11.00
C LEU A 154 3.37 7.96 -12.23
N ASN A 155 2.89 6.75 -12.46
CA ASN A 155 1.95 6.47 -13.55
C ASN A 155 0.63 7.23 -13.35
N LEU A 156 0.13 7.31 -12.12
CA LEU A 156 -1.07 8.07 -11.77
C LEU A 156 -0.88 9.56 -12.07
N LYS A 157 0.29 10.11 -11.71
CA LYS A 157 0.68 11.49 -12.03
C LYS A 157 0.65 11.71 -13.54
N HIS A 158 1.36 10.90 -14.31
CA HIS A 158 1.38 11.02 -15.77
C HIS A 158 -0.01 10.91 -16.39
N TRP A 159 -0.84 9.98 -15.92
CA TRP A 159 -2.21 9.81 -16.43
C TRP A 159 -3.14 10.97 -16.07
N SER A 160 -2.95 11.57 -14.90
CA SER A 160 -3.79 12.67 -14.42
C SER A 160 -3.38 14.02 -14.99
N GLU A 161 -2.08 14.23 -15.25
CA GLU A 161 -1.54 15.50 -15.80
C GLU A 161 -1.62 15.57 -17.33
N ASN A 162 -1.54 14.43 -18.03
CA ASN A 162 -1.59 14.40 -19.50
C ASN A 162 -3.00 14.50 -20.08
N GLN A 163 -4.03 14.60 -19.24
CA GLN A 163 -5.38 14.92 -19.70
C GLN A 163 -5.52 16.44 -19.69
N PRO A 164 -5.98 17.07 -20.80
CA PRO A 164 -6.19 18.51 -20.80
C PRO A 164 -7.15 18.87 -19.66
N VAL A 165 -6.69 19.73 -18.76
CA VAL A 165 -7.53 20.38 -17.75
C VAL A 165 -8.68 21.02 -18.51
N ASP A 166 -9.89 20.49 -18.35
CA ASP A 166 -11.07 21.07 -18.96
C ASP A 166 -11.37 22.40 -18.27
N LEU A 167 -10.83 23.49 -18.83
CA LEU A 167 -11.01 24.85 -18.35
C LEU A 167 -12.42 25.40 -18.64
N SER A 168 -13.34 24.59 -19.19
CA SER A 168 -14.71 25.04 -19.49
C SER A 168 -15.60 25.22 -18.25
N THR A 169 -15.21 24.70 -17.08
CA THR A 169 -16.02 24.78 -15.85
C THR A 169 -15.67 25.97 -14.93
N GLN A 170 -14.79 26.89 -15.35
CA GLN A 170 -14.47 28.10 -14.58
C GLN A 170 -15.09 29.40 -15.14
N LEU A 171 -15.98 29.32 -16.13
CA LEU A 171 -16.66 30.49 -16.70
C LEU A 171 -18.18 30.29 -16.87
N GLN A 172 -18.85 29.81 -15.81
CA GLN A 172 -20.30 29.98 -15.65
C GLN A 172 -20.63 30.50 -14.26
#